data_AF-A0A9E6URH2-F1
#
_entry.id   AF-A0A9E6URH2-F1
#
_cell.length_a   1.000
_cell.length_b   1.000
_cell.length_c   1.000
_cell.angle_alpha   90.00
_cell.angle_beta   90.00
_cell.angle_gamma   90.00
#
_symmetry.space_group_name_H-M   'P 1'
#
loop_
_entity.id
_entity.type
_entity.pdbx_description
1 polymer ?
#
loop_
_entity_poly.entity_id
_entity_poly.type
_entity_poly.pdbx_seq_one_letter_code
_entity_poly.pdbx_strand_id
1 'polypeptide(L)' 'MVDALDARWPGMRDRICDSRPAIRRHMNVFVDGKRARLDAKLLPGAEVVILTAVSGG' A
#
# COMPACT_ATOMS: atom_id res chain seq x y z
N MET A 1 -8.46 1.68 2.93
CA MET A 1 -7.64 1.75 1.69
C MET A 1 -7.47 0.38 1.08
N VAL A 2 -6.68 -0.51 1.71
CA VAL A 2 -6.33 -1.81 1.11
C VAL A 2 -7.55 -2.68 0.84
N ASP A 3 -8.53 -2.71 1.75
CA ASP A 3 -9.74 -3.50 1.53
C ASP A 3 -10.58 -3.00 0.34
N ALA A 4 -10.54 -1.69 0.04
CA ALA A 4 -11.21 -1.13 -1.15
C ALA A 4 -10.46 -1.49 -2.44
N LEU A 5 -9.11 -1.57 -2.39
CA LEU A 5 -8.33 -2.09 -3.52
C LEU A 5 -8.61 -3.57 -3.75
N ASP A 6 -8.73 -4.35 -2.67
CA ASP A 6 -9.03 -5.78 -2.75
C ASP A 6 -10.43 -6.07 -3.29
N ALA A 7 -11.42 -5.26 -2.91
CA ALA A 7 -12.77 -5.35 -3.46
C ALA A 7 -12.81 -5.09 -4.98
N ARG A 8 -11.96 -4.20 -5.49
CA ARG A 8 -11.88 -3.87 -6.93
C ARG A 8 -10.98 -4.84 -7.70
N TRP A 9 -9.94 -5.35 -7.05
CA TRP A 9 -8.97 -6.30 -7.59
C TRP A 9 -8.71 -7.41 -6.56
N PRO A 10 -9.48 -8.51 -6.62
CA PRO A 10 -9.37 -9.58 -5.63
C PRO A 10 -7.94 -10.12 -5.47
N GLY A 11 -7.47 -10.21 -4.22
CA GLY A 11 -6.12 -10.67 -3.88
C GLY A 11 -5.06 -9.56 -3.86
N MET A 12 -5.46 -8.30 -4.03
CA MET A 12 -4.56 -7.15 -3.90
C MET A 12 -4.10 -6.95 -2.45
N ARG A 13 -4.95 -7.26 -1.46
CA ARG A 13 -4.58 -7.18 -0.04
C ARG A 13 -3.36 -8.04 0.27
N ASP A 14 -3.37 -9.28 -0.20
CA ASP A 14 -2.28 -10.24 0.05
C ASP A 14 -0.99 -9.86 -0.67
N ARG A 15 -1.07 -9.10 -1.77
CA ARG A 15 0.09 -8.56 -2.48
C ARG A 15 0.73 -7.38 -1.77
N ILE A 16 -0.06 -6.56 -1.06
CA ILE A 16 0.42 -5.36 -0.36
C ILE A 16 0.82 -5.67 1.09
N CYS A 17 0.02 -6.47 1.78
CA CYS A 17 0.16 -6.78 3.20
C CYS A 17 0.77 -8.17 3.43
N ASP A 18 1.47 -8.35 4.53
CA ASP A 18 1.90 -9.67 4.99
C ASP A 18 0.82 -10.37 5.83
N SER A 19 1.17 -11.47 6.51
CA SER A 19 0.21 -12.22 7.36
C SER A 19 -0.18 -11.46 8.64
N ARG A 20 0.60 -10.43 9.01
CA ARG A 20 0.23 -9.41 9.99
C ARG A 20 -0.42 -8.25 9.21
N PRO A 21 -1.28 -7.43 9.82
CA PRO A 21 -1.85 -6.27 9.15
C PRO A 21 -0.79 -5.16 9.00
N ALA A 22 0.24 -5.41 8.18
CA ALA A 22 1.36 -4.53 7.90
C ALA A 22 1.76 -4.62 6.42
N ILE A 23 2.29 -3.53 5.88
CA ILE A 23 2.81 -3.48 4.51
C ILE A 23 4.03 -4.41 4.42
N ARG A 24 4.08 -5.26 3.39
CA ARG A 24 5.22 -6.16 3.13
C ARG A 24 6.51 -5.35 3.04
N ARG A 25 7.60 -5.91 3.59
CA ARG A 25 8.93 -5.26 3.60
C ARG A 25 9.42 -4.76 2.23
N HIS A 26 9.08 -5.49 1.16
CA HIS A 26 9.49 -5.15 -0.21
C HIS A 26 8.48 -4.25 -0.93
N MET A 27 7.52 -3.66 -0.22
CA MET A 27 6.52 -2.76 -0.76
C MET A 27 6.66 -1.40 -0.07
N ASN A 28 6.51 -0.34 -0.86
CA ASN A 28 6.47 1.03 -0.38
C ASN A 28 5.14 1.64 -0.75
N VAL A 29 4.43 2.20 0.23
CA VAL A 29 3.20 2.96 0.02
C VAL A 29 3.49 4.41 0.34
N PHE A 30 3.05 5.30 -0.53
CA PHE A 30 3.12 6.75 -0.36
C PHE A 30 1.72 7.34 -0.44
N VAL A 31 1.46 8.34 0.39
CA VAL A 31 0.26 9.18 0.35
C VAL A 31 0.74 10.61 0.19
N ASP A 32 0.29 11.28 -0.88
CA ASP A 32 0.70 12.65 -1.24
C ASP A 32 2.23 12.83 -1.19
N GLY A 33 2.94 11.87 -1.79
CA GLY A 33 4.42 11.85 -1.88
C GLY A 33 5.16 11.47 -0.59
N LYS A 34 4.47 11.21 0.52
CA LYS A 34 5.09 10.84 1.80
C LYS A 34 4.91 9.37 2.11
N ARG A 35 5.97 8.73 2.62
CA ARG A 35 5.94 7.32 3.02
C ARG A 35 4.87 7.11 4.09
N ALA A 36 4.02 6.12 3.86
CA ALA A 36 2.84 5.86 4.67
C ALA A 36 2.81 4.41 5.16
N ARG A 37 2.04 4.19 6.22
CA ARG A 37 1.68 2.88 6.77
C ARG A 37 0.18 2.65 6.54
N LEU A 38 -0.33 1.46 6.87
CA LEU A 38 -1.74 1.12 6.68
C LEU A 38 -2.71 1.98 7.50
N ASP A 39 -2.24 2.59 8.59
CA ASP A 39 -2.99 3.50 9.46
C ASP A 39 -3.05 4.95 8.93
N ALA A 40 -2.43 5.23 7.77
CA ALA A 40 -2.44 6.57 7.20
C ALA A 40 -3.86 7.02 6.86
N LYS A 41 -4.22 8.22 7.34
CA LYS A 41 -5.47 8.87 6.97
C LYS A 41 -5.40 9.31 5.51
N LEU A 42 -6.38 8.89 4.73
CA LEU A 42 -6.58 9.37 3.37
C LEU A 42 -7.62 10.48 3.38
N LEU A 43 -7.23 11.66 2.91
CA LEU A 43 -8.18 12.73 2.64
C LEU A 43 -8.84 12.51 1.27
N PRO A 44 -10.05 13.03 1.04
CA PRO A 44 -10.64 13.04 -0.29
C PRO A 44 -9.68 13.65 -1.32
N GLY A 45 -9.46 12.94 -2.43
CA GLY A 45 -8.54 13.37 -3.49
C GLY A 45 -7.06 13.06 -3.25
N ALA A 46 -6.69 12.44 -2.13
CA ALA A 46 -5.30 12.06 -1.86
C ALA A 46 -4.77 11.08 -2.92
N GLU A 47 -3.53 11.29 -3.35
CA GLU A 47 -2.85 10.38 -4.27
C GLU A 47 -2.14 9.27 -3.47
N VAL A 48 -2.41 8.02 -3.84
CA VAL A 48 -1.76 6.85 -3.25
C VAL A 48 -0.91 6.15 -4.30
N VAL A 49 0.39 6.05 -4.04
CA VAL A 49 1.33 5.36 -4.92
C VAL A 49 1.87 4.13 -4.20
N ILE A 50 1.79 2.97 -4.85
CA ILE A 50 2.26 1.69 -4.33
C ILE A 50 3.35 1.17 -5.25
N LEU A 51 4.56 0.99 -4.70
CA LEU A 51 5.75 0.59 -5.45
C LEU A 51 6.37 -0.67 -4.85
N THR A 52 6.76 -1.61 -5.69
CA THR A 52 7.67 -2.68 -5.30
C THR A 52 9.07 -2.11 -5.13
N ALA A 53 9.70 -2.37 -3.98
CA ALA A 53 11.11 -2.07 -3.78
C ALA A 53 11.94 -3.00 -4.67
N VAL A 54 12.52 -2.45 -5.74
CA VAL A 54 13.54 -3.12 -6.53
C VAL A 54 14.88 -2.66 -5.97
N SER A 55 15.62 -3.55 -5.33
CA SER A 55 17.03 -3.30 -5.03
C SER A 55 17.79 -3.37 -6.35
N GLY A 56 18.34 -2.25 -6.81
CA GLY A 56 19.31 -2.26 -7.91
C GLY A 56 20.51 -3.10 -7.50
N GLY A 57 20.83 -4.11 -8.31
CA GLY A 57 22.08 -4.87 -8.20
C GLY A 57 23.23 -4.12 -8.83
#